data_AF-A0A2G4G2B2-F1
#
_entry.id   AF-A0A2G4G2B2-F1
#
_cell.length_a   1.000
_cell.length_b   1.000
_cell.length_c   1.000
_cell.angle_alpha   90.00
_cell.angle_beta   90.00
_cell.angle_gamma   90.00
#
_symmetry.space_group_name_H-M   'P 1'
#
loop_
_entity.id
_entity.type
_entity.pdbx_description
1 polymer ?
#
loop_
_entity_poly.entity_id
_entity_poly.type
_entity_poly.pdbx_seq_one_letter_code
_entity_poly.pdbx_strand_id
1 'polypeptide(L)' 'MPIRWYGPANPEDPTYRHFERIVNLTLHAALFAALNSGLWLVQEMRHPWAHLNWLSLGWLLVLLVHAGAVVALRPTPRP' A
#
# COMPACT_ATOMS: atom_id res chain seq x y z
N MET A 1 21.79 18.08 13.33
CA MET A 1 20.97 18.08 14.57
C MET A 1 21.11 16.72 15.24
N PRO A 2 21.21 16.61 16.57
CA PRO A 2 21.24 15.30 17.24
C PRO A 2 19.92 14.56 16.99
N ILE A 3 20.03 13.25 16.70
CA ILE A 3 18.87 12.37 16.54
C ILE A 3 18.14 12.32 17.89
N ARG A 4 16.92 12.87 17.94
CA ARG A 4 16.03 12.68 19.08
C ARG A 4 15.42 11.29 18.99
N TRP A 5 15.83 10.41 19.89
CA TRP A 5 15.13 9.14 20.12
C TRP A 5 13.86 9.45 20.91
N TYR A 6 12.80 9.84 20.19
CA TYR A 6 11.46 9.81 20.75
C TYR A 6 11.23 8.37 21.20
N GLY A 7 10.79 8.16 22.44
CA GLY A 7 10.58 6.83 23.00
C GLY A 7 9.63 5.95 22.18
N PRO A 8 9.19 4.78 22.71
CA PRO A 8 8.28 3.92 21.99
C PRO A 8 7.05 4.70 21.49
N ALA A 9 6.69 4.49 20.22
CA ALA A 9 5.55 5.16 19.62
C ALA A 9 4.26 4.79 20.37
N ASN A 10 3.36 5.76 20.56
CA ASN A 10 2.04 5.51 21.14
C ASN A 10 1.10 4.96 20.06
N PRO A 11 0.67 3.68 20.13
CA PRO A 11 -0.22 3.08 19.13
C PRO A 11 -1.59 3.75 19.07
N GLU A 12 -2.02 4.43 20.14
CA GLU A 12 -3.32 5.10 20.20
C GLU A 12 -3.31 6.49 19.56
N ASP A 13 -2.13 7.06 19.26
CA ASP A 13 -2.05 8.37 18.61
C ASP A 13 -2.64 8.30 17.19
N PRO A 14 -3.72 9.06 16.91
CA PRO A 14 -4.36 9.05 15.59
C PRO A 14 -3.41 9.45 14.45
N THR A 15 -2.43 10.32 14.73
CA THR A 15 -1.41 10.73 13.76
C THR A 15 -0.45 9.59 13.46
N TYR A 16 0.02 8.88 14.49
CA TYR A 16 0.89 7.72 14.33
C TYR A 16 0.21 6.64 13.48
N ARG A 17 -1.04 6.29 13.83
CA ARG A 17 -1.81 5.30 13.07
C ARG A 17 -2.06 5.72 11.62
N HIS A 18 -2.19 7.01 11.33
CA HIS A 18 -2.33 7.48 9.95
C HIS A 18 -1.05 7.29 9.14
N PHE A 19 0.12 7.60 9.72
CA PHE A 19 1.40 7.33 9.07
C PHE A 19 1.65 5.84 8.87
N GLU A 20 1.30 5.01 9.85
CA GLU A 20 1.34 3.56 9.72
C GLU A 20 0.49 3.07 8.54
N ARG A 21 -0.75 3.57 8.40
CA ARG A 21 -1.61 3.27 7.25
C ARG A 21 -0.97 3.66 5.92
N ILE A 22 -0.34 4.84 5.85
CA ILE A 22 0.36 5.32 4.63
C ILE A 22 1.54 4.41 4.28
N VAL A 23 2.38 4.06 5.27
CA VAL A 23 3.53 3.17 5.05
C VAL A 23 3.04 1.80 4.56
N ASN A 24 2.02 1.24 5.21
CA ASN A 24 1.42 -0.03 4.81
C ASN A 24 0.87 0.05 3.38
N LEU A 25 0.11 1.08 3.02
CA LEU A 25 -0.37 1.29 1.65
C LEU A 25 0.78 1.34 0.65
N THR A 26 1.86 2.06 0.98
CA THR A 26 3.01 2.24 0.11
C THR A 26 3.74 0.91 -0.14
N LEU A 27 3.91 0.09 0.90
CA LEU A 27 4.51 -1.25 0.77
C LEU A 27 3.66 -2.17 -0.10
N HIS A 28 2.33 -2.16 0.07
CA HIS A 28 1.44 -2.95 -0.77
C HIS A 28 1.44 -2.47 -2.22
N ALA A 29 1.48 -1.14 -2.45
CA ALA A 29 1.59 -0.54 -3.78
C ALA A 29 2.90 -0.93 -4.47
N ALA A 30 4.03 -0.90 -3.75
CA ALA A 30 5.32 -1.32 -4.27
C ALA A 30 5.34 -2.80 -4.63
N LEU A 31 4.78 -3.66 -3.77
CA LEU A 31 4.66 -5.09 -4.03
C LEU A 31 3.78 -5.37 -5.24
N PHE A 32 2.63 -4.71 -5.32
CA PHE A 32 1.75 -4.78 -6.49
C PHE A 32 2.50 -4.37 -7.75
N ALA A 33 3.18 -3.22 -7.77
CA ALA A 33 3.89 -2.74 -8.94
C ALA A 33 5.00 -3.71 -9.39
N ALA A 34 5.81 -4.20 -8.46
CA ALA A 34 6.92 -5.13 -8.76
C ALA A 34 6.40 -6.46 -9.32
N LEU A 35 5.38 -7.05 -8.69
CA LEU A 35 4.86 -8.36 -9.10
C LEU A 35 3.97 -8.26 -10.34
N ASN A 36 3.08 -7.27 -10.43
CA ASN A 36 2.25 -7.12 -11.63
C ASN A 36 3.10 -6.88 -12.87
N SER A 37 4.06 -5.96 -12.81
CA SER A 37 4.93 -5.68 -13.96
C SER A 37 5.76 -6.90 -14.38
N GLY A 38 6.34 -7.63 -13.41
CA GLY A 38 7.07 -8.86 -13.68
C GLY A 38 6.19 -9.97 -14.29
N LEU A 39 4.99 -10.17 -13.77
CA LEU A 39 4.04 -11.14 -14.31
C LEU A 39 3.62 -10.78 -15.74
N TRP A 40 3.34 -9.50 -16.00
CA TRP A 40 2.99 -9.03 -17.34
C TRP A 40 4.16 -9.13 -18.34
N LEU A 41 5.40 -8.92 -17.88
CA LEU A 41 6.58 -9.19 -18.69
C LEU A 41 6.67 -10.69 -19.06
N VAL A 42 6.46 -11.58 -18.09
CA VAL A 42 6.49 -13.04 -18.33
C VAL A 42 5.36 -13.50 -19.25
N GLN A 43 4.18 -12.89 -19.12
CA GLN A 43 3.02 -13.14 -19.97
C GLN A 43 3.34 -12.91 -21.46
N GLU A 44 4.14 -11.90 -21.78
CA GLU A 44 4.52 -11.57 -23.16
C GLU A 44 5.61 -12.52 -23.71
N MET A 45 6.40 -13.16 -22.84
CA MET A 45 7.52 -14.03 -23.23
C MET A 45 7.14 -15.51 -23.37
N ARG A 46 6.05 -15.98 -22.77
CA ARG A 46 5.69 -17.40 -22.68
C ARG A 46 4.20 -17.63 -22.99
N HIS A 47 3.76 -18.89 -22.93
CA HIS A 47 2.34 -19.23 -23.11
C HIS A 47 1.47 -18.37 -22.17
N PRO A 48 0.48 -17.65 -22.71
CA PRO A 48 -0.31 -16.71 -21.94
C PRO A 48 -1.10 -17.43 -20.84
N TRP A 49 -1.03 -16.90 -19.62
CA TRP A 49 -1.88 -17.31 -18.51
C TRP A 49 -3.27 -16.70 -18.69
N ALA A 50 -4.30 -17.54 -18.74
CA ALA A 50 -5.67 -17.10 -19.03
C ALA A 50 -6.28 -16.19 -17.97
N HIS A 51 -5.81 -16.26 -16.72
CA HIS A 51 -6.43 -15.59 -15.57
C HIS A 51 -5.62 -14.40 -15.04
N LEU A 52 -4.52 -14.02 -15.71
CA LEU A 52 -3.66 -12.93 -15.24
C LEU A 52 -4.42 -11.60 -15.12
N ASN A 53 -5.30 -11.30 -16.09
CA ASN A 53 -6.17 -10.12 -16.05
C ASN A 53 -7.01 -10.03 -14.77
N TRP A 54 -7.65 -11.14 -14.39
CA TRP A 54 -8.50 -11.19 -13.20
C TRP A 54 -7.69 -11.03 -11.92
N LEU A 55 -6.50 -11.64 -11.85
CA LEU A 55 -5.57 -11.45 -10.74
C LEU A 55 -5.15 -9.98 -10.61
N SER A 56 -4.70 -9.36 -11.71
CA SER A 56 -4.26 -7.96 -11.74
C SER A 56 -5.38 -7.01 -11.33
N LEU A 57 -6.58 -7.16 -11.89
CA LEU A 57 -7.72 -6.30 -11.60
C LEU A 57 -8.24 -6.51 -10.17
N GLY A 58 -8.34 -7.75 -9.70
CA GLY A 58 -8.78 -8.05 -8.34
C GLY A 58 -7.81 -7.47 -7.30
N TRP A 59 -6.50 -7.62 -7.54
CA TRP A 59 -5.49 -7.04 -6.64
C TRP A 59 -5.50 -5.50 -6.70
N LEU A 60 -5.62 -4.91 -7.89
CA LEU A 60 -5.77 -3.45 -8.03
C LEU A 60 -6.98 -2.93 -7.24
N LEU A 61 -8.12 -3.63 -7.32
CA LEU A 61 -9.32 -3.27 -6.56
C LEU A 61 -9.08 -3.29 -5.05
N VAL A 62 -8.41 -4.30 -4.51
CA VAL A 62 -8.01 -4.35 -3.09
C VAL A 62 -7.13 -3.15 -2.72
N LEU A 63 -6.22 -2.77 -3.61
CA LEU A 63 -5.32 -1.64 -3.39
C LEU A 63 -6.06 -0.29 -3.37
N LEU A 64 -7.06 -0.13 -4.25
CA LEU A 64 -7.94 1.03 -4.27
C LEU A 64 -8.80 1.12 -3.00
N VAL A 65 -9.33 -0.02 -2.51
CA VAL A 65 -10.05 -0.06 -1.23
C VAL A 65 -9.14 0.34 -0.07
N HIS A 66 -7.90 -0.17 -0.04
CA HIS A 66 -6.92 0.21 0.99
C HIS A 66 -6.57 1.71 0.92
N ALA A 67 -6.35 2.25 -0.27
CA ALA A 67 -6.12 3.68 -0.46
C ALA A 67 -7.32 4.52 0.02
N GLY A 68 -8.54 4.10 -0.30
CA GLY A 68 -9.77 4.71 0.19
C GLY A 68 -9.85 4.71 1.72
N ALA A 69 -9.51 3.60 2.37
CA ALA A 69 -9.48 3.52 3.83
C ALA A 69 -8.46 4.48 4.46
N VAL A 70 -7.27 4.64 3.85
CA VAL A 70 -6.24 5.58 4.33
C VAL A 70 -6.74 7.02 4.28
N VAL A 71 -7.42 7.40 3.19
CA VAL A 71 -7.99 8.74 3.00
C VAL A 71 -9.18 8.96 3.95
N ALA A 72 -10.10 8.01 4.05
CA ALA A 72 -11.29 8.11 4.88
C ALA A 72 -10.97 8.20 6.38
N LEU A 73 -9.90 7.52 6.83
CA LEU A 73 -9.46 7.51 8.22
C LEU A 73 -8.38 8.58 8.52
N ARG A 74 -8.27 9.63 7.69
CA ARG A 74 -7.33 10.73 7.94
C ARG A 74 -7.77 11.51 9.18
N PRO A 75 -6.88 11.72 10.18
CA PRO A 75 -7.21 12.49 11.37
C PRO A 75 -7.32 13.99 11.04
N THR A 76 -8.20 14.69 11.76
CA THR A 76 -8.33 16.14 11.67
C THR A 76 -7.04 16.80 12.16
N PRO A 77 -6.54 17.86 11.48
CA PRO A 77 -5.44 18.66 12.00
C PRO A 77 -5.79 19.18 13.41
N ARG A 78 -4.88 19.03 14.38
CA ARG A 78 -5.03 19.71 15.67
C ARG A 78 -4.85 21.23 15.43
N PRO A 79 -5.67 22.08 16.07
CA PRO A 79 -5.51 23.53 16.03
C PRO A 79 -4.19 23.98 16.66
#